data_AF-A0A518HC96-F1
#
_entry.id   AF-A0A518HC96-F1
#
_cell.length_a   1.000
_cell.length_b   1.000
_cell.length_c   1.000
_cell.angle_alpha   90.00
_cell.angle_beta   90.00
_cell.angle_gamma   90.00
#
_symmetry.space_group_name_H-M   'P 1'
#
loop_
_entity.id
_entity.type
_entity.pdbx_description
1 polymer ?
#
loop_
_entity_poly.entity_id
_entity_poly.type
_entity_poly.pdbx_seq_one_letter_code
_entity_poly.pdbx_strand_id
1 'polypeptide(L)'
;MSPDRYHFRGFPEYVDAAAGRVGRPDLAGPARRVEALAALSNLCSQAIEADPERVASILDRAAEIRDHLRIASEAADGMLSDVFGARDAGPPAGPPKRARSDRRSKAQGPGPIEAP
;
A
#
# COMPACT_ATOMS: atom_id res chain seq x y z
N MET A 1 -35.00 20.51 27.10
CA MET A 1 -33.70 19.84 26.93
C MET A 1 -33.32 20.03 25.47
N SER A 2 -32.40 20.94 25.17
CA SER A 2 -31.86 21.03 23.81
C SER A 2 -31.04 19.76 23.57
N PRO A 3 -31.20 19.08 22.43
CA PRO A 3 -30.33 17.95 22.11
C PRO A 3 -28.89 18.45 22.11
N ASP A 4 -27.99 17.70 22.75
CA ASP A 4 -26.56 18.00 22.73
C ASP A 4 -26.14 18.23 21.28
N ARG A 5 -25.76 19.47 20.97
CA ARG A 5 -25.33 19.86 19.64
C ARG A 5 -24.09 19.04 19.31
N TYR A 6 -24.17 18.19 18.30
CA TYR A 6 -23.04 17.37 17.86
C TYR A 6 -21.81 18.26 17.62
N HIS A 7 -20.71 17.96 18.32
CA HIS A 7 -19.45 18.69 18.20
C HIS A 7 -18.39 17.79 17.56
N PHE A 8 -18.07 18.06 16.30
CA PHE A 8 -16.95 17.43 15.63
C PHE A 8 -15.64 17.98 16.18
N ARG A 9 -14.81 17.12 16.77
CA ARG A 9 -13.56 17.54 17.44
C ARG A 9 -12.53 18.14 16.49
N GLY A 10 -12.63 17.88 15.19
CA GLY A 10 -11.71 18.42 14.20
C GLY A 10 -10.33 17.76 14.21
N PHE A 11 -9.37 18.47 13.62
CA PHE A 11 -7.98 18.05 13.49
C PHE A 11 -7.10 19.03 14.28
N PRO A 12 -6.11 18.55 15.05
CA PRO A 12 -5.59 17.17 15.12
C PRO A 12 -6.26 16.25 16.16
N GLU A 13 -7.20 16.73 16.96
CA GLU A 13 -7.75 16.05 18.14
C GLU A 13 -8.37 14.68 17.82
N TYR A 14 -8.98 14.55 16.63
CA TYR A 14 -9.54 13.27 16.19
C TYR A 14 -8.46 12.21 15.94
N VAL A 15 -7.31 12.61 15.40
CA VAL A 15 -6.15 11.73 15.15
C VAL A 15 -5.55 11.26 16.46
N ASP A 16 -5.43 12.14 17.45
CA ASP A 16 -4.89 11.80 18.77
C ASP A 16 -5.77 10.80 19.51
N ALA A 17 -7.07 11.05 19.52
CA ALA A 17 -8.03 10.15 20.12
C ALA A 17 -8.03 8.79 19.39
N ALA A 18 -7.88 8.77 18.06
CA ALA A 18 -7.77 7.54 17.29
C ALA A 18 -6.49 6.76 17.64
N ALA A 19 -5.34 7.42 17.68
CA ALA A 19 -4.05 6.83 18.06
C ALA A 19 -4.10 6.21 19.46
N GLY A 20 -4.74 6.90 20.42
CA GLY A 20 -4.98 6.36 21.76
C GLY A 20 -5.87 5.11 21.75
N ARG A 21 -6.98 5.12 20.99
CA ARG A 21 -7.90 3.98 20.89
C ARG A 21 -7.24 2.74 20.28
N VAL A 22 -6.32 2.90 19.32
CA VAL A 22 -5.58 1.78 18.72
C VAL A 22 -4.35 1.37 19.54
N GLY A 23 -4.13 1.97 20.71
CA GLY A 23 -3.02 1.65 21.60
C GLY A 23 -1.65 2.11 21.10
N ARG A 24 -1.61 3.06 20.14
CA ARG A 24 -0.39 3.60 19.52
C ARG A 24 -0.32 5.12 19.60
N PRO A 25 -0.38 5.73 20.80
CA PRO A 25 -0.33 7.18 20.95
C PRO A 25 1.00 7.78 20.43
N ASP A 26 2.08 7.00 20.42
CA ASP A 26 3.38 7.35 19.84
C ASP A 26 3.29 7.69 18.34
N LEU A 27 2.32 7.11 17.63
CA LEU A 27 2.11 7.32 16.21
C LEU A 27 1.24 8.55 15.89
N ALA A 28 0.67 9.22 16.89
CA ALA A 28 -0.17 10.39 16.67
C ALA A 28 0.58 11.50 15.92
N GLY A 29 1.82 11.80 16.32
CA GLY A 29 2.65 12.83 15.69
C GLY A 29 2.87 12.58 14.19
N PRO A 30 3.36 11.40 13.78
CA PRO A 30 3.42 11.00 12.37
C PRO A 30 2.07 11.04 11.65
N ALA A 31 1.01 10.51 12.26
CA ALA A 31 -0.33 10.47 11.63
C ALA A 31 -0.89 11.88 11.37
N ARG A 32 -0.61 12.86 12.24
CA ARG A 32 -0.97 14.27 12.00
C ARG A 32 -0.30 14.86 10.75
N ARG A 33 0.81 14.30 10.27
CA ARG A 33 1.46 14.81 9.05
C ARG A 33 0.82 14.31 7.76
N VAL A 34 -0.18 13.42 7.85
CA VAL A 34 -0.92 12.95 6.68
C VAL A 34 -1.93 14.01 6.26
N GLU A 35 -1.60 14.77 5.21
CA GLU A 35 -2.40 15.89 4.71
C GLU A 35 -3.85 15.49 4.38
N ALA A 36 -4.05 14.27 3.86
CA ALA A 36 -5.38 13.74 3.56
C ALA A 36 -6.29 13.67 4.80
N LEU A 37 -5.75 13.43 6.01
CA LEU A 37 -6.54 13.44 7.25
C LEU A 37 -6.97 14.87 7.63
N ALA A 38 -6.09 15.86 7.45
CA ALA A 38 -6.44 17.26 7.67
C ALA A 38 -7.50 17.72 6.67
N ALA A 39 -7.37 17.36 5.38
CA ALA A 39 -8.34 17.67 4.34
C ALA A 39 -9.71 17.03 4.63
N LEU A 40 -9.74 15.75 5.03
CA LEU A 40 -10.96 15.06 5.43
C LEU A 40 -11.64 15.75 6.60
N SER A 41 -10.87 16.10 7.65
CA SER A 41 -11.40 16.84 8.79
C SER A 41 -12.00 18.18 8.38
N ASN A 42 -11.34 18.92 7.49
CA ASN A 42 -11.86 20.20 7.02
C ASN A 42 -13.18 20.06 6.26
N LEU A 43 -13.33 19.02 5.43
CA LEU A 43 -14.60 18.74 4.75
C LEU A 43 -15.69 18.35 5.73
N CYS A 44 -15.38 17.55 6.76
CA CYS A 44 -16.34 17.23 7.80
C CYS A 44 -16.81 18.47 8.57
N SER A 45 -15.90 19.40 8.90
CA SER A 45 -16.27 20.68 9.52
C SER A 45 -17.13 21.54 8.58
N GLN A 46 -16.80 21.58 7.28
CA GLN A 46 -17.61 22.29 6.28
C GLN A 46 -19.01 21.70 6.15
N ALA A 47 -19.15 20.38 6.18
CA ALA A 47 -20.45 19.72 6.06
C ALA A 47 -21.38 20.03 7.24
N ILE A 48 -20.84 20.30 8.44
CA ILE A 48 -21.63 20.65 9.63
C ILE A 48 -22.24 22.04 9.51
N GLU A 49 -21.52 22.98 8.90
CA GLU A 49 -21.91 24.39 8.77
C GLU A 49 -22.58 24.70 7.41
N ALA A 50 -22.60 23.75 6.48
CA ALA A 50 -23.12 23.94 5.13
C ALA A 50 -24.64 23.90 5.06
N ASP A 51 -25.19 24.62 4.08
CA ASP A 51 -26.59 24.50 3.70
C ASP A 51 -26.91 23.06 3.24
N PRO A 52 -28.12 22.54 3.51
CA PRO A 52 -28.49 21.16 3.18
C PRO A 52 -28.23 20.75 1.73
N GLU A 53 -28.39 21.68 0.79
CA GLU A 53 -28.16 21.45 -0.65
C GLU A 53 -26.68 21.17 -0.98
N ARG A 54 -25.75 21.64 -0.13
CA ARG A 54 -24.30 21.50 -0.32
C ARG A 54 -23.70 20.36 0.49
N VAL A 55 -24.39 19.88 1.53
CA VAL A 55 -23.87 18.82 2.41
C VAL A 55 -23.53 17.56 1.62
N ALA A 56 -24.40 17.14 0.69
CA ALA A 56 -24.20 15.92 -0.09
C ALA A 56 -22.88 15.96 -0.89
N SER A 57 -22.61 17.04 -1.62
CA SER A 57 -21.39 17.15 -2.43
C SER A 57 -20.11 17.25 -1.58
N ILE A 58 -20.18 17.87 -0.40
CA ILE A 58 -19.06 17.91 0.55
C ILE A 58 -18.76 16.50 1.09
N LEU A 59 -19.81 15.74 1.43
CA LEU A 59 -19.66 14.38 1.93
C LEU A 59 -19.17 13.41 0.85
N ASP A 60 -19.58 13.59 -0.41
CA ASP A 60 -19.04 12.81 -1.53
C ASP A 60 -17.53 13.03 -1.67
N ARG A 61 -17.08 14.30 -1.60
CA ARG A 61 -15.64 14.61 -1.64
C ARG A 61 -14.88 14.06 -0.43
N ALA A 62 -15.51 14.04 0.75
CA ALA A 62 -14.94 13.41 1.94
C ALA A 62 -14.81 11.88 1.77
N ALA A 63 -15.81 11.25 1.14
CA ALA A 63 -15.79 9.83 0.83
C ALA A 63 -14.68 9.45 -0.15
N GLU A 64 -14.44 10.27 -1.18
CA GLU A 64 -13.31 10.07 -2.10
C GLU A 64 -11.96 10.07 -1.36
N ILE A 65 -11.74 11.01 -0.44
CA ILE A 65 -10.51 11.06 0.36
C ILE A 65 -10.38 9.82 1.25
N ARG A 66 -11.47 9.38 1.87
CA ARG A 66 -11.49 8.15 2.66
C ARG A 66 -11.11 6.95 1.80
N ASP A 67 -11.63 6.85 0.58
CA ASP A 67 -11.36 5.72 -0.30
C ASP A 67 -9.89 5.73 -0.77
N HIS A 68 -9.29 6.89 -1.04
CA HIS A 68 -7.84 7.00 -1.27
C HIS A 68 -7.00 6.52 -0.08
N LEU A 69 -7.38 6.91 1.15
CA LEU A 69 -6.70 6.47 2.37
C LEU A 69 -6.81 4.95 2.56
N ARG A 70 -7.97 4.37 2.25
CA ARG A 70 -8.17 2.92 2.28
C ARG A 70 -7.25 2.21 1.30
N ILE A 71 -7.20 2.65 0.04
CA ILE A 71 -6.32 2.07 -0.97
C ILE A 71 -4.85 2.17 -0.53
N ALA A 72 -4.44 3.31 0.04
CA ALA A 72 -3.08 3.49 0.54
C ALA A 72 -2.74 2.54 1.69
N SER A 73 -3.68 2.29 2.60
CA SER A 73 -3.52 1.30 3.67
C SER A 73 -3.37 -0.12 3.13
N GLU A 74 -4.26 -0.53 2.22
CA GLU A 74 -4.21 -1.86 1.58
C GLU A 74 -2.90 -2.05 0.81
N ALA A 75 -2.41 -1.02 0.12
CA ALA A 75 -1.12 -1.05 -0.55
C ALA A 75 0.05 -1.19 0.43
N ALA A 76 0.03 -0.48 1.57
CA ALA A 76 1.06 -0.58 2.59
C ALA A 76 1.13 -2.00 3.19
N ASP A 77 -0.03 -2.61 3.48
CA ASP A 77 -0.12 -3.97 3.99
C ASP A 77 0.42 -4.98 2.96
N GLY A 78 0.07 -4.81 1.68
CA GLY A 78 0.59 -5.64 0.58
C GLY A 78 2.12 -5.55 0.47
N MET A 79 2.68 -4.35 0.50
CA MET A 79 4.14 -4.14 0.47
C MET A 79 4.86 -4.86 1.62
N LEU A 80 4.31 -4.77 2.84
CA LEU A 80 4.88 -5.46 4.00
C LEU A 80 4.79 -6.98 3.85
N SER A 81 3.64 -7.49 3.42
CA SER A 81 3.42 -8.92 3.18
C SER A 81 4.39 -9.49 2.15
N ASP A 82 4.60 -8.79 1.03
CA ASP A 82 5.52 -9.22 -0.03
C ASP A 82 6.97 -9.29 0.47
N VAL A 83 7.41 -8.29 1.24
CA VAL A 83 8.76 -8.25 1.82
C VAL A 83 8.94 -9.36 2.86
N PHE A 84 7.95 -9.64 3.71
CA PHE A 84 8.02 -10.75 4.67
C PHE A 84 8.07 -12.10 3.95
N GLY A 85 7.20 -12.32 2.96
CA GLY A 85 7.17 -13.55 2.18
C GLY A 85 8.48 -13.81 1.44
N ALA A 86 9.09 -12.78 0.84
CA ALA A 86 10.39 -12.89 0.17
C ALA A 86 11.53 -13.23 1.14
N ARG A 87 11.45 -12.75 2.40
CA ARG A 87 12.43 -13.03 3.44
C ARG A 87 12.38 -14.50 3.89
N ASP A 88 11.18 -15.05 3.99
CA ASP A 88 10.94 -16.41 4.45
C ASP A 88 11.16 -17.46 3.35
N ALA A 89 11.01 -17.08 2.07
CA ALA A 89 11.25 -17.96 0.93
C ALA A 89 12.72 -18.40 0.78
N GLY A 90 13.66 -17.76 1.50
CA GLY A 90 15.10 -17.98 1.35
C GLY A 90 15.63 -17.52 -0.01
N PRO A 91 16.95 -17.55 -0.24
CA PRO A 91 17.50 -17.20 -1.55
C PRO A 91 16.89 -18.14 -2.61
N PRO A 92 16.57 -17.62 -3.81
CA PRO A 92 16.05 -18.47 -4.87
C PRO A 92 17.02 -19.64 -5.07
N ALA A 93 16.49 -20.87 -5.04
CA ALA A 93 17.26 -22.06 -5.37
C ALA A 93 18.01 -21.75 -6.67
N GLY A 94 19.34 -21.70 -6.58
CA GLY A 94 20.20 -21.22 -7.66
C GLY A 94 19.85 -21.91 -8.98
N PRO A 95 20.10 -21.25 -10.12
CA PRO A 95 19.70 -21.77 -11.43
C PRO A 95 20.15 -23.23 -11.57
N PRO A 96 19.31 -24.12 -12.14
CA PRO A 96 19.63 -25.54 -12.24
C PRO A 96 21.00 -25.67 -12.89
N LYS A 97 21.92 -26.38 -12.20
CA LYS A 97 23.26 -26.67 -12.73
C LYS A 97 23.05 -27.29 -14.11
N ARG A 98 23.34 -26.53 -15.17
CA ARG A 98 23.38 -27.04 -16.53
C ARG A 98 24.33 -28.23 -16.49
N ALA A 99 23.79 -29.44 -16.65
CA ALA A 99 24.58 -30.62 -16.87
C ALA A 99 25.47 -30.32 -18.08
N ARG A 100 26.78 -30.19 -17.85
CA ARG A 100 27.77 -30.13 -18.93
C ARG A 100 27.62 -31.44 -19.68
N SER A 101 26.96 -31.38 -20.84
CA SER A 101 26.94 -32.47 -21.79
C SER A 101 28.36 -32.58 -22.35
N ASP A 102 29.12 -33.52 -21.81
CA ASP A 102 30.40 -33.95 -22.33
C ASP A 102 30.23 -34.48 -23.76
N ARG A 103 30.39 -33.59 -24.75
CA ARG A 103 30.76 -33.99 -26.11
C ARG A 103 32.22 -33.70 -26.34
N ARG A 104 33.08 -34.56 -25.79
CA ARG A 104 34.48 -34.67 -26.19
C ARG A 104 34.79 -36.11 -26.60
N SER A 105 34.93 -36.27 -27.92
CA SER A 105 35.91 -37.12 -28.62
C SER A 105 35.56 -38.55 -29.06
N LYS A 106 36.02 -38.83 -30.30
CA LYS A 106 36.36 -40.07 -31.03
C LYS A 106 35.36 -40.43 -32.13
N ALA A 107 35.71 -40.65 -33.41
CA ALA A 107 36.95 -40.90 -34.14
C ALA A 107 36.77 -40.37 -35.60
N GLN A 108 37.71 -39.73 -36.30
CA GLN A 108 39.01 -40.18 -36.87
C GLN A 108 38.92 -41.22 -38.01
N GLY A 109 38.69 -40.73 -39.24
CA GLY A 109 39.26 -41.11 -40.57
C GLY A 109 38.94 -42.49 -41.20
N PRO A 110 39.31 -42.76 -42.48
CA PRO A 110 39.93 -41.92 -43.54
C PRO A 110 39.16 -41.93 -44.92
N GLY A 111 39.67 -41.20 -45.95
CA GLY A 111 39.11 -41.00 -47.33
C GLY A 111 39.03 -42.26 -48.24
N PRO A 112 38.91 -42.19 -49.61
CA PRO A 112 39.47 -41.22 -50.58
C PRO A 112 38.48 -40.73 -51.71
N ILE A 113 38.74 -39.62 -52.44
CA ILE A 113 39.18 -39.48 -53.87
C ILE A 113 38.36 -40.39 -54.83
N GLU A 114 37.62 -39.96 -55.87
CA GLU A 114 38.00 -39.17 -57.06
C GLU A 114 36.77 -38.77 -57.90
N ALA A 115 36.95 -37.79 -58.80
CA ALA A 115 35.97 -37.26 -59.76
C ALA A 115 35.75 -38.17 -60.99
N PRO A 116 34.80 -37.82 -61.88
CA PRO A 116 35.21 -37.16 -63.12
C PRO A 116 34.57 -35.78 -63.38
#